data_AF-G3ARQ0-F1
#
_entry.id   AF-G3ARQ0-F1
#
_cell.length_a   1.000
_cell.length_b   1.000
_cell.length_c   1.000
_cell.angle_alpha   90.00
_cell.angle_beta   90.00
_cell.angle_gamma   90.00
#
_symmetry.space_group_name_H-M   'P 1'
#
loop_
_entity.id
_entity.type
_entity.pdbx_description
1 polymer ?
#
loop_
_entity_poly.entity_id
_entity_poly.type
_entity_poly.pdbx_seq_one_letter_code
_entity_poly.pdbx_strand_id
1 'polypeptide(L)'
;MLQQQLARLDVINQLQLYNDLRFSYSMEDNYSIERLYIEGVERLYSDPLAIIPHLKALTTLCIFDVTTINILKVFRRRNITNLKLKRLSLQVCKIPIRELGEIFDLREIVYFELVFFKNVRPYSDLKWLASNMPKLRDIKIVWWNASFEKIMEQLAGHRIVNVRLHSLQPKKEGDIQRCESTMPNLIKGHERSLTHFSLYSGMEEITGIWDRHKWYTRKDPSDNSKVNTHIKIFSRRKFFLKMDAYGQQQIVIAG
;
A
#
# COMPACT_ATOMS: atom_id res chain seq x y z
N MET A 1 -24.31 -28.07 8.14
CA MET A 1 -23.22 -28.23 7.16
C MET A 1 -22.10 -27.20 7.32
N LEU A 2 -22.38 -25.89 7.46
CA LEU A 2 -21.31 -24.86 7.63
C LEU A 2 -20.45 -25.08 8.89
N GLN A 3 -21.04 -25.45 10.03
CA GLN A 3 -20.32 -25.71 11.29
C GLN A 3 -19.27 -26.82 11.17
N GLN A 4 -19.53 -27.89 10.41
CA GLN A 4 -18.56 -28.96 10.15
C GLN A 4 -17.45 -28.55 9.17
N GLN A 5 -17.71 -27.55 8.30
CA GLN A 5 -16.67 -26.98 7.43
C GLN A 5 -15.73 -26.04 8.20
N LEU A 6 -16.22 -25.40 9.27
CA LEU A 6 -15.44 -24.48 10.10
C LEU A 6 -14.58 -25.19 11.15
N ALA A 7 -15.05 -26.29 11.73
CA ALA A 7 -14.25 -27.13 12.65
C ALA A 7 -13.01 -27.76 11.97
N ARG A 8 -12.97 -27.80 10.63
CA ARG A 8 -11.80 -28.19 9.83
C ARG A 8 -10.85 -27.02 9.50
N LEU A 9 -11.15 -25.81 9.96
CA LEU A 9 -10.34 -24.61 9.68
C LEU A 9 -9.09 -24.48 10.54
N ASP A 10 -8.83 -25.33 11.54
CA ASP A 10 -7.65 -25.20 12.39
C ASP A 10 -6.32 -25.27 11.61
N VAL A 11 -6.34 -25.76 10.37
CA VAL A 11 -5.20 -25.79 9.43
C VAL A 11 -5.19 -24.60 8.45
N ILE A 12 -6.31 -23.89 8.31
CA ILE A 12 -6.48 -22.81 7.33
C ILE A 12 -6.19 -21.46 8.00
N ASN A 13 -5.13 -20.80 7.57
CA ASN A 13 -4.75 -19.47 8.07
C ASN A 13 -5.28 -18.31 7.21
N GLN A 14 -5.90 -18.62 6.08
CA GLN A 14 -6.36 -17.65 5.09
C GLN A 14 -7.74 -18.00 4.58
N LEU A 15 -8.65 -17.04 4.66
CA LEU A 15 -10.00 -17.14 4.13
C LEU A 15 -10.23 -16.05 3.08
N GLN A 16 -10.80 -16.46 1.95
CA GLN A 16 -11.16 -15.55 0.88
C GLN A 16 -12.66 -15.67 0.58
N LEU A 17 -13.34 -14.53 0.57
CA LEU A 17 -14.78 -14.42 0.41
C LEU A 17 -15.08 -13.69 -0.90
N TYR A 18 -15.22 -14.49 -1.96
CA TYR A 18 -15.69 -14.09 -3.28
C TYR A 18 -17.04 -14.78 -3.47
N ASN A 19 -18.12 -14.03 -3.70
CA ASN A 19 -19.52 -14.51 -3.89
C ASN A 19 -20.44 -14.44 -2.66
N ASP A 20 -21.72 -14.71 -2.92
CA ASP A 20 -22.79 -14.69 -1.92
C ASP A 20 -22.61 -15.81 -0.91
N LEU A 21 -21.99 -15.49 0.22
CA LEU A 21 -21.76 -16.42 1.31
C LEU A 21 -22.67 -16.07 2.49
N ARG A 22 -23.43 -17.06 2.94
CA ARG A 22 -24.29 -16.95 4.11
C ARG A 22 -23.54 -17.47 5.33
N PHE A 23 -23.00 -16.55 6.12
CA PHE A 23 -22.51 -16.87 7.45
C PHE A 23 -23.67 -16.80 8.46
N SER A 24 -23.76 -17.81 9.33
CA SER A 24 -24.68 -17.73 10.47
C SER A 24 -24.06 -16.84 11.54
N TYR A 25 -24.88 -16.01 12.19
CA TYR A 25 -24.48 -15.26 13.39
C TYR A 25 -24.14 -16.17 14.59
N SER A 26 -24.46 -17.47 14.50
CA SER A 26 -24.18 -18.48 15.52
C SER A 26 -22.85 -19.22 15.27
N MET A 27 -21.86 -18.54 14.68
CA MET A 27 -20.57 -19.16 14.38
C MET A 27 -19.73 -19.29 15.65
N GLU A 28 -19.02 -20.41 15.80
CA GLU A 28 -18.02 -20.54 16.85
C GLU A 28 -16.79 -19.68 16.54
N ASP A 29 -16.07 -19.29 17.60
CA ASP A 29 -14.85 -18.52 17.46
C ASP A 29 -13.75 -19.36 16.77
N ASN A 30 -13.06 -18.74 15.82
CA ASN A 30 -11.95 -19.33 15.08
C ASN A 30 -10.63 -18.65 15.47
N TYR A 31 -9.62 -19.47 15.75
CA TYR A 31 -8.30 -19.02 16.21
C TYR A 31 -7.18 -19.28 15.20
N SER A 32 -7.50 -19.77 14.01
CA SER A 32 -6.52 -20.15 12.99
C SER A 32 -6.43 -19.14 11.84
N ILE A 33 -7.55 -18.52 11.45
CA ILE A 33 -7.59 -17.59 10.32
C ILE A 33 -6.94 -16.26 10.73
N GLU A 34 -5.76 -16.02 10.16
CA GLU A 34 -5.01 -14.79 10.34
C GLU A 34 -5.27 -13.78 9.22
N ARG A 35 -5.73 -14.25 8.05
CA ARG A 35 -5.89 -13.43 6.84
C ARG A 35 -7.29 -13.56 6.26
N LEU A 36 -7.98 -12.44 6.12
CA LEU A 36 -9.30 -12.36 5.52
C LEU A 36 -9.28 -11.45 4.29
N TYR A 37 -9.78 -11.98 3.18
CA TYR A 37 -10.00 -11.24 1.94
C TYR A 37 -11.49 -11.21 1.64
N ILE A 38 -12.05 -10.03 1.38
CA ILE A 38 -13.47 -9.82 1.13
C ILE A 38 -13.65 -9.07 -0.18
N GLU A 39 -14.48 -9.60 -1.07
CA GLU A 39 -14.93 -8.92 -2.27
C GLU A 39 -16.42 -8.53 -2.16
N GLY A 40 -16.68 -7.24 -1.94
CA GLY A 40 -18.00 -6.66 -1.71
C GLY A 40 -18.51 -6.92 -0.29
N VAL A 41 -19.04 -5.89 0.37
CA VAL A 41 -19.40 -5.98 1.80
C VAL A 41 -20.89 -5.94 2.10
N GLU A 42 -21.69 -5.42 1.17
CA GLU A 42 -23.14 -5.35 1.28
C GLU A 42 -23.75 -6.00 0.03
N ARG A 43 -24.20 -7.25 0.17
CA ARG A 43 -24.93 -7.99 -0.88
C ARG A 43 -26.30 -8.41 -0.33
N LEU A 44 -27.32 -8.44 -1.19
CA LEU A 44 -28.73 -8.65 -0.82
C LEU A 44 -28.98 -9.88 0.08
N TYR A 45 -28.15 -10.92 -0.04
CA TYR A 45 -28.30 -12.18 0.69
C TYR A 45 -27.02 -12.70 1.34
N SER A 46 -26.01 -11.85 1.45
CA SER A 46 -24.68 -12.25 1.92
C SER A 46 -24.08 -11.17 2.78
N ASP A 47 -23.55 -11.60 3.91
CA ASP A 47 -22.88 -10.75 4.88
C ASP A 47 -21.48 -11.31 5.18
N PRO A 48 -20.47 -10.95 4.40
CA PRO A 48 -19.10 -11.41 4.63
C PRO A 48 -18.45 -10.75 5.84
N LEU A 49 -18.99 -9.63 6.36
CA LEU A 49 -18.44 -8.97 7.54
C LEU A 49 -18.88 -9.65 8.85
N ALA A 50 -19.99 -10.40 8.84
CA ALA A 50 -20.47 -11.15 10.02
C ALA A 50 -19.44 -12.13 10.58
N ILE A 51 -18.48 -12.57 9.78
CA ILE A 51 -17.44 -13.51 10.24
C ILE A 51 -16.39 -12.82 11.14
N ILE A 52 -16.15 -11.52 10.96
CA ILE A 52 -15.02 -10.82 11.59
C ILE A 52 -14.99 -10.94 13.12
N PRO A 53 -16.12 -10.77 13.86
CA PRO A 53 -16.13 -10.91 15.32
C PRO A 53 -15.66 -12.28 15.82
N HIS A 54 -15.76 -13.32 14.99
CA HIS A 54 -15.39 -14.68 15.34
C HIS A 54 -13.94 -15.02 15.01
N LEU A 55 -13.24 -14.21 14.20
CA LEU A 55 -11.84 -14.48 13.81
C LEU A 55 -10.86 -13.88 14.82
N LYS A 56 -10.52 -14.63 15.87
CA LYS A 56 -9.71 -14.13 17.00
C LYS A 56 -8.23 -13.95 16.67
N ALA A 57 -7.72 -14.67 15.67
CA ALA A 57 -6.34 -14.56 15.21
C ALA A 57 -6.16 -13.58 14.04
N LEU A 58 -7.21 -12.85 13.64
CA LEU A 58 -7.18 -11.99 12.47
C LEU A 58 -6.13 -10.87 12.60
N THR A 59 -5.11 -10.90 11.74
CA THR A 59 -4.05 -9.87 11.68
C THR A 59 -4.00 -9.15 10.33
N THR A 60 -4.62 -9.72 9.30
CA THR A 60 -4.63 -9.17 7.94
C THR A 60 -6.07 -9.09 7.42
N LEU A 61 -6.48 -7.90 7.00
CA LEU A 61 -7.76 -7.67 6.36
C LEU A 61 -7.57 -6.98 5.01
N CYS A 62 -8.16 -7.55 3.97
CA CYS A 62 -8.23 -6.97 2.65
C CYS A 62 -9.69 -6.86 2.21
N ILE A 63 -10.15 -5.66 1.89
CA ILE A 63 -11.50 -5.41 1.37
C ILE A 63 -11.38 -4.78 0.00
N PHE A 64 -12.02 -5.41 -0.97
CA PHE A 64 -12.27 -4.87 -2.29
C PHE A 64 -13.77 -4.60 -2.42
N ASP A 65 -14.16 -3.33 -2.49
CA ASP A 65 -15.55 -2.96 -2.69
C ASP A 65 -15.67 -1.66 -3.50
N VAL A 66 -15.95 -1.82 -4.79
CA VAL A 66 -16.12 -0.71 -5.73
C VAL A 66 -17.51 -0.07 -5.65
N THR A 67 -18.44 -0.66 -4.90
CA THR A 67 -19.85 -0.23 -4.85
C THR A 67 -20.17 0.56 -3.57
N THR A 68 -19.63 0.14 -2.43
CA THR A 68 -19.91 0.74 -1.13
C THR A 68 -19.19 2.09 -0.99
N ILE A 69 -19.98 3.16 -0.83
CA ILE A 69 -19.44 4.54 -0.77
C ILE A 69 -18.62 4.78 0.50
N ASN A 70 -19.03 4.21 1.64
CA ASN A 70 -18.29 4.34 2.90
C ASN A 70 -18.41 3.03 3.68
N ILE A 71 -17.40 2.19 3.54
CA ILE A 71 -17.30 0.90 4.22
C ILE A 71 -17.39 1.02 5.76
N LEU A 72 -16.88 2.11 6.35
CA LEU A 72 -16.86 2.28 7.81
C LEU A 72 -18.26 2.35 8.41
N LYS A 73 -19.24 2.88 7.67
CA LYS A 73 -20.65 2.85 8.11
C LYS A 73 -21.16 1.42 8.26
N VAL A 74 -20.72 0.50 7.41
CA VAL A 74 -21.12 -0.91 7.45
C VAL A 74 -20.52 -1.59 8.67
N PHE A 75 -19.23 -1.34 8.95
CA PHE A 75 -18.57 -1.79 10.19
C PHE A 75 -19.32 -1.32 11.45
N ARG A 76 -19.69 -0.03 11.52
CA ARG A 76 -20.44 0.52 12.66
C ARG A 76 -21.80 -0.12 12.85
N ARG A 77 -22.58 -0.30 11.77
CA ARG A 77 -23.90 -0.97 11.83
C ARG A 77 -23.81 -2.39 12.39
N ARG A 78 -22.64 -3.02 12.27
CA ARG A 78 -22.36 -4.38 12.72
C ARG A 78 -21.62 -4.44 14.05
N ASN A 79 -21.40 -3.29 14.70
CA ASN A 79 -20.63 -3.17 15.93
C ASN A 79 -19.22 -3.78 15.84
N ILE A 80 -18.63 -3.77 14.64
CA ILE A 80 -17.26 -4.24 14.43
C ILE A 80 -16.32 -3.06 14.69
N THR A 81 -15.57 -3.12 15.78
CA THR A 81 -14.65 -2.05 16.23
C THR A 81 -13.38 -2.64 16.83
N ASN A 82 -12.38 -1.79 17.13
CA ASN A 82 -11.14 -2.16 17.81
C ASN A 82 -10.35 -3.31 17.17
N LEU A 83 -10.40 -3.45 15.86
CA LEU A 83 -9.68 -4.49 15.13
C LEU A 83 -8.17 -4.25 15.20
N LYS A 84 -7.43 -5.19 15.80
CA LYS A 84 -5.96 -5.14 15.95
C LYS A 84 -5.29 -5.84 14.77
N LEU A 85 -5.10 -5.09 13.69
CA LEU A 85 -4.51 -5.62 12.46
C LEU A 85 -3.05 -5.19 12.31
N LYS A 86 -2.23 -6.06 11.73
CA LYS A 86 -0.89 -5.73 11.22
C LYS A 86 -0.95 -5.23 9.78
N ARG A 87 -1.86 -5.77 8.97
CA ARG A 87 -2.00 -5.42 7.54
C ARG A 87 -3.43 -5.07 7.22
N LEU A 88 -3.64 -3.89 6.62
CA LEU A 88 -4.96 -3.42 6.22
C LEU A 88 -4.90 -2.95 4.77
N SER A 89 -5.75 -3.53 3.92
CA SER A 89 -5.87 -3.15 2.51
C SER A 89 -7.33 -2.78 2.21
N LEU A 90 -7.56 -1.55 1.79
CA LEU A 90 -8.88 -1.02 1.49
C LEU A 90 -8.91 -0.50 0.06
N GLN A 91 -9.59 -1.23 -0.82
CA GLN A 91 -9.85 -0.83 -2.20
C GLN A 91 -11.31 -0.46 -2.33
N VAL A 92 -11.61 0.83 -2.23
CA VAL A 92 -12.97 1.31 -2.03
C VAL A 92 -13.28 2.56 -2.85
N CYS A 93 -14.57 2.86 -3.01
CA CYS A 93 -15.01 4.09 -3.68
C CYS A 93 -14.45 5.35 -3.01
N LYS A 94 -14.69 5.48 -1.70
CA LYS A 94 -14.27 6.58 -0.84
C LYS A 94 -14.15 6.08 0.60
N ILE A 95 -13.28 6.70 1.38
CA ILE A 95 -13.25 6.48 2.83
C ILE A 95 -12.85 7.77 3.56
N PRO A 96 -13.55 8.14 4.64
CA PRO A 96 -13.07 9.18 5.53
C PRO A 96 -11.90 8.63 6.35
N ILE A 97 -10.67 8.92 5.92
CA ILE A 97 -9.44 8.37 6.51
C ILE A 97 -9.36 8.64 8.02
N ARG A 98 -9.79 9.82 8.48
CA ARG A 98 -9.79 10.20 9.90
C ARG A 98 -10.69 9.34 10.78
N GLU A 99 -11.69 8.71 10.19
CA GLU A 99 -12.63 7.83 10.92
C GLU A 99 -12.10 6.38 11.02
N LEU A 100 -10.96 6.05 10.40
CA LEU A 100 -10.39 4.69 10.46
C LEU A 100 -10.11 4.24 11.89
N GLY A 101 -9.70 5.16 12.76
CA GLY A 101 -9.38 4.87 14.16
C GLY A 101 -10.57 4.43 15.01
N GLU A 102 -11.80 4.61 14.52
CA GLU A 102 -13.00 4.11 15.21
C GLU A 102 -13.17 2.59 15.04
N ILE A 103 -12.63 2.03 13.95
CA ILE A 103 -12.80 0.63 13.59
C ILE A 103 -11.52 -0.17 13.83
N PHE A 104 -10.36 0.44 13.58
CA PHE A 104 -9.06 -0.22 13.60
C PHE A 104 -8.13 0.38 14.65
N ASP A 105 -7.40 -0.46 15.38
CA ASP A 105 -6.26 0.00 16.19
C ASP A 105 -5.09 0.33 15.26
N LEU A 106 -4.99 1.61 14.87
CA LEU A 106 -4.01 2.10 13.90
C LEU A 106 -2.55 1.94 14.36
N ARG A 107 -2.33 1.76 15.67
CA ARG A 107 -0.98 1.68 16.25
C ARG A 107 -0.24 0.40 15.89
N GLU A 108 -0.98 -0.66 15.55
CA GLU A 108 -0.42 -1.98 15.23
C GLU A 108 -0.17 -2.20 13.73
N ILE A 109 -0.70 -1.31 12.88
CA ILE A 109 -0.62 -1.45 11.42
C ILE A 109 0.82 -1.20 10.96
N VAL A 110 1.42 -2.21 10.32
CA VAL A 110 2.75 -2.15 9.68
C VAL A 110 2.65 -2.00 8.17
N TYR A 111 1.56 -2.50 7.57
CA TYR A 111 1.28 -2.42 6.14
C TYR A 111 -0.09 -1.79 5.90
N PHE A 112 -0.13 -0.73 5.10
CA PHE A 112 -1.38 -0.09 4.71
C PHE A 112 -1.49 0.08 3.20
N GLU A 113 -2.59 -0.40 2.64
CA GLU A 113 -2.93 -0.22 1.23
C GLU A 113 -4.27 0.50 1.09
N LEU A 114 -4.27 1.57 0.28
CA LEU A 114 -5.43 2.40 0.05
C LEU A 114 -5.61 2.66 -1.44
N VAL A 115 -6.69 2.16 -2.00
CA VAL A 115 -7.05 2.32 -3.40
C VAL A 115 -8.40 3.05 -3.49
N PHE A 116 -8.44 4.14 -4.26
CA PHE A 116 -9.66 4.91 -4.51
C PHE A 116 -10.11 4.79 -5.95
N PHE A 117 -11.33 4.28 -6.14
CA PHE A 117 -11.95 4.19 -7.47
C PHE A 117 -12.61 5.51 -7.92
N LYS A 118 -12.90 6.43 -6.99
CA LYS A 118 -13.43 7.76 -7.31
C LYS A 118 -12.36 8.84 -7.15
N ASN A 119 -12.56 9.96 -7.84
CA ASN A 119 -11.70 11.13 -7.72
C ASN A 119 -11.86 11.76 -6.32
N VAL A 120 -10.86 11.56 -5.47
CA VAL A 120 -10.79 12.10 -4.10
C VAL A 120 -9.46 12.82 -3.88
N ARG A 121 -9.41 13.75 -2.92
CA ARG A 121 -8.20 14.51 -2.58
C ARG A 121 -7.90 14.51 -1.08
N PRO A 122 -7.55 13.38 -0.46
CA PRO A 122 -7.45 13.25 0.99
C PRO A 122 -6.05 13.60 1.53
N TYR A 123 -5.33 14.54 0.91
CA TYR A 123 -3.95 14.87 1.27
C TYR A 123 -3.82 15.25 2.75
N SER A 124 -4.67 16.14 3.25
CA SER A 124 -4.67 16.55 4.68
C SER A 124 -4.90 15.38 5.64
N ASP A 125 -5.56 14.32 5.19
CA ASP A 125 -5.87 13.18 6.02
C ASP A 125 -4.76 12.13 6.02
N LEU A 126 -3.89 12.12 5.01
CA LEU A 126 -2.69 11.29 5.01
C LEU A 126 -1.71 11.70 6.11
N LYS A 127 -1.55 12.99 6.36
CA LYS A 127 -0.69 13.46 7.46
C LYS A 127 -1.24 13.02 8.82
N TRP A 128 -2.56 13.13 9.00
CA TRP A 128 -3.22 12.58 10.20
C TRP A 128 -2.98 11.08 10.31
N LEU A 129 -3.11 10.33 9.22
CA LEU A 129 -2.91 8.88 9.19
C LEU A 129 -1.48 8.51 9.62
N ALA A 130 -0.48 9.18 9.05
CA ALA A 130 0.92 8.96 9.37
C ALA A 130 1.17 9.15 10.88
N SER A 131 0.64 10.21 11.48
CA SER A 131 0.78 10.47 12.92
C SER A 131 0.09 9.42 13.81
N ASN A 132 -0.92 8.72 13.30
CA ASN A 132 -1.69 7.72 14.06
C ASN A 132 -1.25 6.26 13.80
N MET A 133 -0.35 6.02 12.85
CA MET A 133 0.20 4.69 12.55
C MET A 133 1.72 4.62 12.82
N PRO A 134 2.20 4.72 14.07
CA PRO A 134 3.63 4.77 14.40
C PRO A 134 4.45 3.57 13.93
N LYS A 135 3.82 2.39 13.79
CA LYS A 135 4.48 1.16 13.32
C LYS A 135 4.45 0.99 11.79
N LEU A 136 3.82 1.90 11.05
CA LEU A 136 3.74 1.79 9.59
C LEU A 136 5.15 1.74 8.99
N ARG A 137 5.37 0.77 8.10
CA ARG A 137 6.62 0.57 7.35
C ARG A 137 6.36 0.47 5.86
N ASP A 138 5.21 -0.06 5.47
CA ASP A 138 4.87 -0.30 4.10
C ASP A 138 3.58 0.43 3.74
N ILE A 139 3.61 1.26 2.70
CA ILE A 139 2.43 1.96 2.22
C ILE A 139 2.25 1.77 0.72
N LYS A 140 1.02 1.45 0.32
CA LYS A 140 0.59 1.45 -1.07
C LYS A 140 -0.61 2.39 -1.24
N ILE A 141 -0.49 3.34 -2.15
CA ILE A 141 -1.54 4.32 -2.45
C ILE A 141 -1.82 4.27 -3.95
N VAL A 142 -3.08 4.03 -4.33
CA VAL A 142 -3.52 4.00 -5.74
C VAL A 142 -4.71 4.93 -5.92
N TRP A 143 -4.49 6.07 -6.56
CA TRP A 143 -5.50 7.13 -6.69
C TRP A 143 -5.61 7.60 -8.14
N TRP A 144 -6.76 8.16 -8.52
CA TRP A 144 -6.94 8.64 -9.89
C TRP A 144 -5.97 9.75 -10.27
N ASN A 145 -5.88 10.83 -9.49
CA ASN A 145 -4.99 11.96 -9.80
C ASN A 145 -4.08 12.27 -8.61
N ALA A 146 -3.14 11.36 -8.34
CA ALA A 146 -2.15 11.53 -7.29
C ALA A 146 -1.05 12.51 -7.74
N SER A 147 -0.68 13.43 -6.84
CA SER A 147 0.65 14.05 -6.82
C SER A 147 1.51 13.27 -5.84
N PHE A 148 2.56 12.63 -6.36
CA PHE A 148 3.48 11.87 -5.54
C PHE A 148 4.22 12.77 -4.56
N GLU A 149 4.60 13.98 -4.99
CA GLU A 149 5.27 14.98 -4.16
C GLU A 149 4.42 15.31 -2.93
N LYS A 150 3.14 15.65 -3.16
CA LYS A 150 2.24 15.95 -2.05
C LYS A 150 2.06 14.75 -1.12
N ILE A 151 1.92 13.53 -1.65
CA ILE A 151 1.82 12.33 -0.80
C ILE A 151 3.06 12.19 0.08
N MET A 152 4.25 12.28 -0.51
CA MET A 152 5.51 12.13 0.23
C MET A 152 5.75 13.22 1.25
N GLU A 153 5.36 14.47 0.96
CA GLU A 153 5.35 15.58 1.92
C GLU A 153 4.46 15.28 3.14
N GLN A 154 3.28 14.69 2.93
CA GLN A 154 2.39 14.34 4.05
C GLN A 154 2.93 13.18 4.89
N LEU A 155 3.77 12.33 4.31
CA LEU A 155 4.41 11.21 5.01
C LEU A 155 5.75 11.60 5.65
N ALA A 156 6.25 12.82 5.42
CA ALA A 156 7.56 13.27 5.89
C ALA A 156 7.72 13.13 7.41
N GLY A 157 8.89 12.65 7.84
CA GLY A 157 9.20 12.38 9.25
C GLY A 157 8.72 11.02 9.75
N HIS A 158 7.93 10.28 8.95
CA HIS A 158 7.57 8.90 9.25
C HIS A 158 8.65 7.93 8.76
N ARG A 159 8.92 6.87 9.53
CA ARG A 159 9.91 5.85 9.18
C ARG A 159 9.29 4.79 8.25
N ILE A 160 9.13 5.16 6.99
CA ILE A 160 8.61 4.28 5.95
C ILE A 160 9.77 3.59 5.23
N VAL A 161 9.61 2.28 5.02
CA VAL A 161 10.58 1.37 4.42
C VAL A 161 10.24 1.09 2.97
N ASN A 162 8.96 0.86 2.67
CA ASN A 162 8.48 0.56 1.33
C ASN A 162 7.33 1.50 0.96
N VAL A 163 7.45 2.19 -0.17
CA VAL A 163 6.40 3.07 -0.71
C VAL A 163 6.05 2.66 -2.13
N ARG A 164 4.76 2.49 -2.40
CA ARG A 164 4.24 2.25 -3.76
C ARG A 164 3.12 3.23 -4.05
N LEU A 165 3.32 4.14 -5.00
CA LEU A 165 2.33 5.15 -5.37
C LEU A 165 1.88 4.94 -6.82
N HIS A 166 0.58 4.99 -7.06
CA HIS A 166 0.00 4.84 -8.38
C HIS A 166 -1.00 5.97 -8.65
N SER A 167 -0.77 6.70 -9.75
CA SER A 167 -1.72 7.63 -10.35
C SER A 167 -2.40 6.96 -11.55
N LEU A 168 -3.71 6.71 -11.47
CA LEU A 168 -4.46 6.02 -12.55
C LEU A 168 -4.82 6.95 -13.73
N GLN A 169 -4.76 8.28 -13.54
CA GLN A 169 -5.08 9.23 -14.60
C GLN A 169 -4.08 9.02 -15.75
N PRO A 170 -4.56 8.78 -16.98
CA PRO A 170 -3.69 8.81 -18.15
C PRO A 170 -3.12 10.22 -18.25
N LYS A 171 -1.81 10.33 -18.00
CA LYS A 171 -1.10 11.59 -17.91
C LYS A 171 -0.37 11.89 -19.22
N LYS A 172 0.00 13.16 -19.38
CA LYS A 172 0.70 13.68 -20.56
C LYS A 172 2.07 13.00 -20.64
N GLU A 173 2.54 12.79 -21.87
CA GLU A 173 3.86 12.22 -22.15
C GLU A 173 4.95 12.93 -21.32
N GLY A 174 5.75 12.16 -20.57
CA GLY A 174 6.88 12.68 -19.80
C GLY A 174 6.65 12.94 -18.29
N ASP A 175 5.47 12.66 -17.73
CA ASP A 175 5.24 12.88 -16.29
C ASP A 175 6.10 11.97 -15.38
N ILE A 176 6.36 10.72 -15.77
CA ILE A 176 7.32 9.87 -15.07
C ILE A 176 8.76 10.39 -15.22
N GLN A 177 9.12 10.89 -16.39
CA GLN A 177 10.45 11.45 -16.64
C GLN A 177 10.69 12.73 -15.82
N ARG A 178 9.64 13.54 -15.61
CA ARG A 178 9.64 14.64 -14.65
C ARG A 178 9.85 14.13 -13.22
N CYS A 179 9.11 13.11 -12.80
CA CYS A 179 9.31 12.49 -11.47
C CYS A 179 10.73 11.91 -11.29
N GLU A 180 11.35 11.39 -12.34
CA GLU A 180 12.75 10.93 -12.30
C GLU A 180 13.70 12.08 -11.95
N SER A 181 13.57 13.22 -12.65
CA SER A 181 14.39 14.40 -12.39
C SER A 181 14.16 15.03 -11.01
N THR A 182 12.97 14.83 -10.42
CA THR A 182 12.62 15.35 -9.08
C THR A 182 12.74 14.31 -7.98
N MET A 183 13.19 13.08 -8.28
CA MET A 183 13.27 11.97 -7.33
C MET A 183 14.04 12.31 -6.04
N PRO A 184 15.20 12.99 -6.08
CA PRO A 184 15.90 13.39 -4.85
C PRO A 184 15.06 14.31 -3.94
N ASN A 185 14.21 15.16 -4.54
CA ASN A 185 13.30 16.01 -3.79
C ASN A 185 12.10 15.23 -3.26
N LEU A 186 11.62 14.24 -4.02
CA LEU A 186 10.45 13.42 -3.68
C LEU A 186 10.68 12.56 -2.44
N ILE A 187 11.90 12.05 -2.27
CA ILE A 187 12.29 11.21 -1.12
C ILE A 187 12.89 12.02 0.03
N LYS A 188 12.94 13.34 -0.09
CA LYS A 188 13.54 14.20 0.91
C LYS A 188 12.84 14.02 2.27
N GLY A 189 13.61 13.79 3.32
CA GLY A 189 13.11 13.46 4.65
C GLY A 189 12.85 11.98 4.92
N HIS A 190 13.03 11.10 3.92
CA HIS A 190 12.85 9.64 4.00
C HIS A 190 14.14 8.86 3.74
N GLU A 191 15.26 9.55 3.52
CA GLU A 191 16.53 9.01 3.02
C GLU A 191 17.22 8.04 3.98
N ARG A 192 16.75 7.95 5.22
CA ARG A 192 17.33 7.04 6.24
C ARG A 192 16.51 5.77 6.46
N SER A 193 15.25 5.74 6.02
CA SER A 193 14.35 4.62 6.28
C SER A 193 13.90 3.92 5.01
N LEU A 194 13.76 4.66 3.90
CA LEU A 194 13.26 4.12 2.65
C LEU A 194 14.24 3.09 2.08
N THR A 195 13.75 1.93 1.68
CA THR A 195 14.54 0.87 1.04
C THR A 195 14.03 0.55 -0.35
N HIS A 196 12.71 0.56 -0.55
CA HIS A 196 12.07 0.35 -1.83
C HIS A 196 11.06 1.44 -2.13
N PHE A 197 11.02 1.85 -3.39
CA PHE A 197 10.14 2.92 -3.85
C PHE A 197 9.66 2.60 -5.27
N SER A 198 8.35 2.70 -5.49
CA SER A 198 7.73 2.51 -6.80
C SER A 198 6.71 3.60 -7.09
N LEU A 199 6.77 4.15 -8.30
CA LEU A 199 5.81 5.09 -8.85
C LEU A 199 5.22 4.51 -10.13
N TYR A 200 3.91 4.57 -10.24
CA TYR A 200 3.17 4.16 -11.43
C TYR A 200 2.31 5.33 -11.90
N SER A 201 2.39 5.70 -13.16
CA SER A 201 1.53 6.71 -13.78
C SER A 201 0.98 6.16 -15.09
N GLY A 202 -0.26 5.66 -15.06
CA GLY A 202 -0.80 4.87 -16.17
C GLY A 202 0.03 3.62 -16.43
N MET A 203 0.59 3.49 -17.64
CA MET A 203 1.42 2.34 -18.07
C MET A 203 2.92 2.56 -17.83
N GLU A 204 3.33 3.72 -17.31
CA GLU A 204 4.74 4.01 -17.02
C GLU A 204 5.06 3.74 -15.55
N GLU A 205 6.25 3.20 -15.29
CA GLU A 205 6.71 2.80 -13.95
C GLU A 205 8.15 3.27 -13.70
N ILE A 206 8.40 3.81 -12.50
CA ILE A 206 9.74 3.91 -11.90
C ILE A 206 9.76 3.03 -10.67
N THR A 207 10.76 2.16 -10.55
CA THR A 207 11.06 1.44 -9.31
C THR A 207 12.51 1.62 -8.93
N GLY A 208 12.80 1.53 -7.63
CA GLY A 208 14.18 1.52 -7.20
C GLY A 208 14.38 0.99 -5.80
N ILE A 209 15.64 0.67 -5.53
CA ILE A 209 16.14 0.28 -4.22
C ILE A 209 17.03 1.41 -3.74
N TRP A 210 16.61 2.10 -2.67
CA TRP A 210 17.33 3.22 -2.10
C TRP A 210 18.66 2.79 -1.49
N ASP A 211 18.69 1.64 -0.80
CA ASP A 211 19.89 1.08 -0.16
C ASP A 211 21.05 0.81 -1.15
N ARG A 212 20.76 0.82 -2.45
CA ARG A 212 21.76 0.67 -3.53
C ARG A 212 21.80 1.84 -4.51
N HIS A 213 21.00 2.90 -4.32
CA HIS A 213 20.84 4.03 -5.24
C HIS A 213 20.65 3.58 -6.70
N LYS A 214 19.91 2.49 -6.92
CA LYS A 214 19.61 1.95 -8.25
C LYS A 214 18.14 2.18 -8.56
N TRP A 215 17.90 2.83 -9.69
CA TRP A 215 16.57 3.12 -10.22
C TRP A 215 16.41 2.44 -11.58
N TYR A 216 15.19 1.98 -11.84
CA TYR A 216 14.79 1.31 -13.07
C TYR A 216 13.54 2.01 -13.58
N THR A 217 13.53 2.35 -14.86
CA THR A 217 12.38 2.96 -15.53
C THR A 217 11.88 1.99 -16.58
N ARG A 218 10.57 1.74 -16.59
CA ARG A 218 9.90 0.91 -17.59
C ARG A 218 8.79 1.71 -18.26
N LYS A 219 8.80 1.71 -19.59
CA LYS A 219 7.67 2.16 -20.41
C LYS A 219 6.91 0.91 -20.84
N ASP A 220 5.69 0.75 -20.34
CA ASP A 220 4.78 -0.39 -20.59
C ASP A 220 5.17 -1.73 -19.89
N PRO A 221 4.33 -2.27 -18.98
CA PRO A 221 4.55 -3.58 -18.35
C PRO A 221 4.40 -4.76 -19.30
N SER A 222 3.75 -4.58 -20.46
CA SER A 222 3.50 -5.63 -21.44
C SER A 222 4.62 -5.77 -22.48
N ASP A 223 5.46 -4.75 -22.64
CA ASP A 223 6.64 -4.81 -23.49
C ASP A 223 7.83 -5.36 -22.68
N ASN A 224 8.14 -6.64 -22.86
CA ASN A 224 9.28 -7.31 -22.22
C ASN A 224 10.63 -6.95 -22.88
N SER A 225 10.64 -6.15 -23.95
CA SER A 225 11.84 -5.96 -24.77
C SER A 225 12.74 -4.80 -24.35
N LYS A 226 12.29 -3.85 -23.49
CA LYS A 226 13.08 -2.66 -23.14
C LYS A 226 12.92 -2.19 -21.68
N VAL A 227 13.58 -2.89 -20.75
CA VAL A 227 13.92 -2.29 -19.45
C VAL A 227 15.11 -1.34 -19.68
N ASN A 228 14.83 -0.04 -19.85
CA ASN A 228 15.90 0.96 -19.87
C ASN A 228 16.46 1.11 -18.45
N THR A 229 17.57 0.41 -18.21
CA THR A 229 18.27 0.43 -16.94
C THR A 229 19.10 1.72 -16.86
N HIS A 230 18.46 2.85 -16.53
CA HIS A 230 19.17 4.09 -16.22
C HIS A 230 19.63 4.07 -14.76
N ILE A 231 20.82 3.51 -14.53
CA ILE A 231 21.49 3.55 -13.23
C ILE A 231 22.04 4.96 -13.01
N LYS A 232 21.28 5.82 -12.34
CA LYS A 232 21.82 7.08 -11.78
C LYS A 232 22.21 6.88 -10.33
N ILE A 233 23.52 6.83 -10.09
CA ILE A 233 24.11 6.75 -8.76
C ILE A 233 24.08 8.15 -8.12
N PHE A 234 23.18 8.37 -7.17
CA PHE A 234 23.19 9.57 -6.34
C PHE A 234 24.03 9.27 -5.09
N SER A 235 25.28 9.72 -5.05
CA SER A 235 26.19 9.34 -3.96
C SER A 235 26.14 10.28 -2.75
N ARG A 236 26.18 9.71 -1.54
CA ARG A 236 26.47 10.43 -0.28
C ARG A 236 27.94 10.87 -0.11
N ARG A 237 28.87 10.36 -0.92
CA ARG A 237 30.30 10.72 -0.92
C ARG A 237 30.66 11.26 -2.29
N LYS A 238 31.45 12.32 -2.38
CA LYS A 238 32.00 12.80 -3.66
C LYS A 238 32.89 11.69 -4.23
N PHE A 239 32.41 10.98 -5.25
CA PHE A 239 33.26 10.11 -6.06
C PHE A 239 33.85 10.96 -7.17
N PHE A 240 35.17 10.92 -7.32
CA PHE A 240 35.85 11.48 -8.49
C PHE A 240 36.18 10.33 -9.43
N LEU A 241 35.77 10.46 -10.69
CA LEU A 241 36.24 9.58 -11.76
C LEU A 241 37.62 10.07 -12.18
N LYS A 242 38.65 9.24 -11.98
CA LYS A 242 39.98 9.48 -12.54
C LYS A 242 40.16 8.44 -13.66
N MET A 243 40.46 8.91 -14.87
CA MET A 243 40.90 8.00 -15.93
C MET A 243 42.34 7.58 -15.66
N ASP A 244 42.62 6.29 -15.73
CA ASP A 244 44.00 5.84 -15.77
C ASP A 244 44.61 6.03 -17.18
N ALA A 245 45.92 5.82 -17.28
CA ALA A 245 46.69 6.01 -18.52
C ALA A 245 46.25 5.09 -19.67
N TYR A 246 45.35 4.13 -19.42
CA TYR A 246 44.81 3.19 -20.38
C TYR A 246 43.34 3.45 -20.71
N GLY A 247 42.78 4.57 -20.23
CA GLY A 247 41.40 4.96 -20.50
C GLY A 247 40.35 4.14 -19.74
N GLN A 248 40.76 3.36 -18.73
CA GLN A 248 39.79 2.68 -17.86
C GLN A 248 39.38 3.61 -16.71
N GLN A 249 38.06 3.63 -16.45
CA GLN A 249 37.50 4.40 -15.35
C GLN A 249 37.75 3.67 -14.03
N GLN A 250 38.61 4.24 -13.18
CA GLN A 250 38.76 3.77 -11.80
C GLN A 250 37.95 4.66 -10.85
N ILE A 251 37.15 4.01 -9.99
CA ILE A 251 36.41 4.67 -8.93
C ILE A 251 37.35 4.90 -7.75
N VAL A 252 37.74 6.15 -7.51
CA VAL A 252 38.54 6.51 -6.34
C VAL A 252 37.61 7.03 -5.24
N ILE A 253 37.70 6.41 -4.06
CA ILE A 253 36.98 6.83 -2.86
C ILE A 253 37.84 7.86 -2.14
N ALA A 254 37.43 9.12 -2.12
CA ALA A 254 38.04 10.12 -1.24
C ALA A 254 37.60 9.83 0.21
N GLY A 255 38.59 9.68 1.10
CA GLY A 255 38.38 9.57 2.55
C GLY A 255 37.83 10.85 3.16
#